data_AF-A0A958JYG7-F1
#
_entry.id   AF-A0A958JYG7-F1
#
_cell.length_a   1.000
_cell.length_b   1.000
_cell.length_c   1.000
_cell.angle_alpha   90.00
_cell.angle_beta   90.00
_cell.angle_gamma   90.00
#
_symmetry.space_group_name_H-M   'P 1'
#
loop_
_entity.id
_entity.type
_entity.pdbx_description
1 polymer ?
#
loop_
_entity_poly.entity_id
_entity_poly.type
_entity_poly.pdbx_seq_one_letter_code
_entity_poly.pdbx_strand_id
1 'polypeptide(L)'
;MKYILSPLLFLVTLCFPQTLFADSTPFLPTWRLLTKEQKQQFISGYVQGWRDAGKVTDVALDHIRKNPEQAVKALESIQNIYELSHLGPDLLAREVDDFYAEPDNSQASLSVAISSSR
;
A
#
# COMPACT_ATOMS: atom_id res chain seq x y z
N MET A 1 35.59 0.15 -13.30
CA MET A 1 34.23 0.75 -13.33
C MET A 1 33.80 1.01 -11.89
N LYS A 2 33.68 2.28 -11.49
CA LYS A 2 33.23 2.69 -10.16
C LYS A 2 31.72 2.91 -10.22
N TYR A 3 30.94 2.07 -9.53
CA TYR A 3 29.50 2.26 -9.37
C TYR A 3 29.29 3.45 -8.43
N ILE A 4 28.82 4.57 -8.96
CA ILE A 4 28.33 5.70 -8.17
C ILE A 4 26.94 5.29 -7.68
N LEU A 5 26.89 4.71 -6.48
CA LEU A 5 25.67 4.42 -5.76
C LEU A 5 24.94 5.75 -5.52
N SER A 6 23.80 5.95 -6.18
CA SER A 6 23.01 7.18 -6.07
C SER A 6 22.43 7.30 -4.64
N PRO A 7 22.73 8.37 -3.88
CA PRO A 7 22.21 8.55 -2.52
C PRO A 7 20.69 8.75 -2.47
N LEU A 8 20.05 9.03 -3.60
CA LEU A 8 18.61 9.16 -3.73
C LEU A 8 17.87 7.83 -3.52
N LEU A 9 18.51 6.69 -3.83
CA LEU A 9 17.89 5.37 -3.69
C LEU A 9 17.88 4.87 -2.24
N PHE A 10 18.67 5.49 -1.36
CA PHE A 10 18.70 5.18 0.08
C PHE A 10 17.64 5.96 0.87
N LEU A 11 17.19 7.11 0.35
CA LEU A 11 16.25 7.98 1.06
C LEU A 11 14.79 7.50 0.95
N VAL A 12 14.43 6.86 -0.17
CA VAL A 12 13.06 6.38 -0.40
C VAL A 12 12.74 5.14 0.44
N THR A 13 13.74 4.31 0.74
CA THR A 13 13.61 3.10 1.57
C THR A 13 13.43 3.41 3.07
N LEU A 14 13.81 4.61 3.52
CA LEU A 14 13.70 5.03 4.92
C LEU A 14 12.33 5.64 5.29
N CYS A 15 11.46 5.90 4.31
CA CYS A 15 10.15 6.55 4.55
C CYS A 15 8.95 5.61 4.50
N PHE A 16 9.11 4.32 4.23
CA PHE A 16 8.10 3.31 4.56
C PHE A 16 8.47 2.69 5.90
N PRO A 17 8.00 3.24 7.04
CA PRO A 17 8.17 2.52 8.29
C PRO A 17 7.44 1.18 8.12
N GLN A 18 8.15 0.10 8.42
CA GLN A 18 7.70 -1.28 8.40
C GLN A 18 6.62 -1.57 9.47
N THR A 19 5.67 -0.67 9.71
CA THR A 19 4.69 -0.79 10.81
C THR A 19 3.51 -1.70 10.49
N LEU A 20 3.63 -2.60 9.52
CA LEU A 20 2.60 -3.62 9.27
C LEU A 20 2.88 -4.97 9.93
N PHE A 21 4.03 -5.13 10.59
CA PHE A 21 4.32 -6.29 11.43
C PHE A 21 4.17 -5.87 12.90
N ALA A 22 2.94 -5.96 13.40
CA ALA A 22 2.69 -5.94 14.83
C ALA A 22 3.26 -7.22 15.43
N ASP A 23 4.55 -7.22 15.76
CA ASP A 23 5.09 -8.17 16.71
C ASP A 23 4.31 -8.00 18.01
N SER A 24 3.58 -9.06 18.40
CA SER A 24 2.70 -9.13 19.56
C SER A 24 3.48 -9.16 20.88
N THR A 25 4.45 -8.26 21.02
CA THR A 25 5.17 -8.07 22.27
C THR A 25 4.20 -7.52 23.32
N PRO A 26 4.20 -8.06 24.55
CA PRO A 26 3.31 -7.56 25.59
C PRO A 26 3.66 -6.11 25.92
N PHE A 27 2.74 -5.19 25.64
CA PHE A 27 2.91 -3.75 25.88
C PHE A 27 2.67 -3.34 27.34
N LEU A 28 2.11 -4.24 28.16
CA LEU A 28 1.73 -3.97 29.55
C LEU A 28 2.91 -3.50 30.44
N PRO A 29 4.13 -4.06 30.36
CA PRO A 29 5.27 -3.56 31.12
C PRO A 29 5.59 -2.10 30.78
N THR A 30 5.63 -1.74 29.50
CA THR A 30 5.83 -0.37 29.02
C THR A 30 4.73 0.55 29.53
N TRP A 31 3.47 0.13 29.42
CA TRP A 31 2.32 0.90 29.93
C TRP A 31 2.42 1.21 31.43
N ARG A 32 2.94 0.28 32.24
CA ARG A 32 3.12 0.49 33.68
C ARG A 32 4.20 1.53 33.99
N LEU A 33 5.19 1.70 33.13
CA LEU A 33 6.29 2.66 33.29
C LEU A 33 5.89 4.10 32.93
N LEU A 34 4.79 4.30 32.20
CA LEU A 34 4.33 5.63 31.80
C LEU A 34 3.66 6.39 32.96
N THR A 35 3.97 7.68 33.08
CA THR A 35 3.24 8.62 33.95
C THR A 35 1.81 8.80 33.45
N LYS A 36 0.96 9.44 34.27
CA LYS A 36 -0.44 9.72 33.90
C LYS A 36 -0.52 10.59 32.64
N GLU A 37 0.32 11.62 32.55
CA GLU A 37 0.37 12.56 31.44
C GLU A 37 0.83 11.87 30.16
N GLN A 38 1.86 11.01 30.24
CA GLN A 38 2.35 10.23 29.11
C GLN A 38 1.30 9.25 28.56
N LYS A 39 0.51 8.62 29.45
CA LYS A 39 -0.62 7.78 29.05
C LYS A 39 -1.70 8.58 28.32
N GLN A 40 -2.02 9.78 28.82
CA GLN A 40 -3.00 10.66 28.18
C GLN A 40 -2.54 11.10 26.79
N GLN A 41 -1.26 11.48 26.64
CA GLN A 41 -0.68 11.83 25.35
C GLN A 41 -0.71 10.63 24.38
N PHE A 42 -0.30 9.44 24.84
CA PHE A 42 -0.34 8.23 24.03
C PHE A 42 -1.76 7.92 23.51
N ILE A 43 -2.76 7.91 24.40
CA ILE A 43 -4.15 7.66 24.03
C ILE A 43 -4.70 8.77 23.13
N SER A 44 -4.33 10.04 23.34
CA SER A 44 -4.77 11.13 22.46
C SER A 44 -4.27 10.94 21.03
N GLY A 45 -3.02 10.49 20.84
CA GLY A 45 -2.48 10.16 19.53
C GLY A 45 -3.24 9.02 18.86
N TYR A 46 -3.53 7.95 19.60
CA TYR A 46 -4.36 6.84 19.12
C TYR A 46 -5.76 7.28 18.71
N VAL A 47 -6.44 8.04 19.56
CA VAL A 47 -7.80 8.54 19.30
C VAL A 47 -7.81 9.48 18.10
N GLN A 48 -6.79 10.32 17.94
CA GLN A 48 -6.67 11.19 16.77
C GLN A 48 -6.44 10.38 15.50
N GLY A 49 -5.54 9.40 15.53
CA GLY A 49 -5.32 8.48 14.41
C GLY A 49 -6.60 7.76 13.99
N TRP A 50 -7.42 7.30 14.95
CA TRP A 50 -8.72 6.69 14.65
C TRP A 50 -9.72 7.68 14.05
N ARG A 51 -9.76 8.92 14.50
CA ARG A 51 -10.63 9.96 13.92
C ARG A 51 -10.23 10.25 12.47
N ASP A 52 -8.94 10.32 12.19
CA ASP A 52 -8.45 10.58 10.83
C ASP A 52 -8.73 9.38 9.91
N ALA A 53 -8.54 8.15 10.40
CA ALA A 53 -8.95 6.94 9.70
C ALA A 53 -10.46 6.92 9.41
N GLY A 54 -11.29 7.37 10.36
CA GLY A 54 -12.73 7.52 10.17
C GLY A 54 -13.08 8.47 9.02
N LYS A 55 -12.46 9.66 8.98
CA LYS A 55 -12.67 10.63 7.88
C LYS A 55 -12.26 10.08 6.52
N VAL A 56 -11.12 9.39 6.45
CA VAL A 56 -10.66 8.75 5.20
C VAL A 56 -11.67 7.69 4.75
N THR A 57 -12.18 6.90 5.70
CA THR A 57 -13.21 5.89 5.43
C THR A 57 -14.49 6.55 4.92
N ASP A 58 -14.93 7.65 5.50
CA ASP A 58 -16.12 8.39 5.05
C ASP A 58 -15.96 8.90 3.61
N VAL A 59 -14.79 9.45 3.27
CA VAL A 59 -14.48 9.90 1.89
C VAL A 59 -14.48 8.73 0.92
N ALA A 60 -13.88 7.61 1.28
CA ALA A 60 -13.86 6.41 0.46
C ALA A 60 -15.28 5.87 0.23
N LEU A 61 -16.10 5.79 1.29
CA LEU A 61 -17.49 5.36 1.19
C LEU A 61 -18.34 6.30 0.34
N ASP A 62 -18.15 7.62 0.47
CA ASP A 62 -18.83 8.61 -0.37
C ASP A 62 -18.44 8.46 -1.84
N HIS A 63 -17.16 8.25 -2.14
CA HIS A 63 -16.70 8.00 -3.50
C HIS A 63 -17.29 6.71 -4.09
N ILE A 64 -17.31 5.62 -3.32
CA ILE A 64 -17.90 4.33 -3.72
C ILE A 64 -19.40 4.48 -4.01
N ARG A 65 -20.13 5.18 -3.13
CA ARG A 65 -21.57 5.43 -3.32
C ARG A 65 -21.86 6.24 -4.57
N LYS A 66 -21.01 7.22 -4.89
CA LYS A 66 -21.17 8.07 -6.08
C LYS A 66 -20.75 7.37 -7.37
N ASN A 67 -19.79 6.44 -7.30
CA ASN A 67 -19.21 5.77 -8.48
C ASN A 67 -19.12 4.23 -8.27
N PRO A 68 -20.26 3.53 -8.08
CA PRO A 68 -20.26 2.13 -7.69
C PRO A 68 -19.57 1.22 -8.71
N GLU A 69 -19.74 1.47 -10.01
CA GLU A 69 -19.11 0.67 -11.07
C GLU A 69 -17.58 0.82 -11.09
N GLN A 70 -17.06 2.01 -10.81
CA GLN A 70 -15.62 2.24 -10.74
C GLN A 70 -15.01 1.60 -9.50
N ALA A 71 -15.73 1.61 -8.38
CA ALA A 71 -15.31 0.94 -7.15
C ALA A 71 -15.22 -0.58 -7.34
N VAL A 72 -16.20 -1.19 -8.02
CA VAL A 72 -16.17 -2.63 -8.35
C VAL A 72 -14.96 -2.94 -9.23
N LYS A 73 -14.74 -2.20 -10.33
CA LYS A 73 -13.57 -2.39 -11.20
C LYS A 73 -12.24 -2.25 -10.46
N ALA A 74 -12.14 -1.30 -9.53
CA ALA A 74 -10.94 -1.12 -8.72
C ALA A 74 -10.69 -2.30 -7.77
N LEU A 75 -11.75 -2.81 -7.13
CA LEU A 75 -11.66 -3.98 -6.27
C LEU A 75 -11.32 -5.26 -7.06
N GLU A 76 -11.90 -5.44 -8.24
CA GLU A 76 -11.57 -6.53 -9.17
C GLU A 76 -10.10 -6.45 -9.62
N SER A 77 -9.60 -5.25 -9.94
CA SER A 77 -8.19 -5.05 -10.29
C SER A 77 -7.24 -5.42 -9.15
N ILE A 78 -7.58 -5.04 -7.91
CA ILE A 78 -6.81 -5.43 -6.71
C ILE A 78 -6.84 -6.95 -6.54
N GLN A 79 -8.02 -7.57 -6.68
CA GLN A 79 -8.16 -9.03 -6.59
C GLN A 79 -7.28 -9.74 -7.61
N ASN A 80 -7.30 -9.31 -8.87
CA ASN A 80 -6.45 -9.89 -9.92
C ASN A 80 -4.97 -9.82 -9.54
N ILE A 81 -4.49 -8.68 -8.99
CA ILE A 81 -3.08 -8.56 -8.56
C ILE A 81 -2.73 -9.58 -7.46
N TYR A 82 -3.63 -9.83 -6.52
CA TYR A 82 -3.41 -10.86 -5.49
C TYR A 82 -3.48 -12.28 -6.07
N GLU A 83 -4.31 -12.51 -7.08
CA GLU A 83 -4.35 -13.78 -7.80
C GLU A 83 -3.04 -14.04 -8.53
N LEU A 84 -2.36 -13.03 -9.06
CA LEU A 84 -1.03 -13.13 -9.70
C LEU A 84 0.12 -13.43 -8.71
N SER A 85 -0.13 -13.60 -7.42
CA SER A 85 0.89 -13.91 -6.40
C SER A 85 1.66 -15.22 -6.63
N HIS A 86 1.20 -16.06 -7.56
CA HIS A 86 1.89 -17.28 -8.00
C HIS A 86 2.84 -17.04 -9.18
N LEU A 87 2.76 -15.89 -9.86
CA LEU A 87 3.70 -15.51 -10.92
C LEU A 87 5.00 -15.01 -10.32
N GLY A 88 6.10 -15.68 -10.65
CA GLY A 88 7.44 -15.20 -10.31
C GLY A 88 7.75 -13.88 -11.03
N PRO A 89 8.64 -13.02 -10.47
CA PRO A 89 8.96 -11.71 -11.05
C PRO A 89 9.39 -11.76 -12.53
N ASP A 90 10.12 -12.80 -12.91
CA ASP A 90 10.61 -12.99 -14.29
C ASP A 90 9.48 -13.26 -15.29
N LEU A 91 8.43 -13.95 -14.86
CA LEU A 91 7.28 -14.28 -15.71
C LEU A 91 6.36 -13.05 -15.85
N LEU A 92 6.08 -12.37 -14.75
CA LEU A 92 5.29 -11.14 -14.76
C LEU A 92 5.93 -10.04 -15.63
N ALA A 93 7.26 -9.90 -15.58
CA ALA A 93 7.97 -8.94 -16.44
C ALA A 93 7.78 -9.25 -17.94
N ARG A 94 7.82 -10.53 -18.33
CA ARG A 94 7.57 -10.94 -19.72
C ARG A 94 6.14 -10.63 -20.15
N GLU A 95 5.16 -10.90 -19.31
CA GLU A 95 3.76 -10.62 -19.66
C GLU A 95 3.47 -9.13 -19.78
N VAL A 96 4.14 -8.29 -18.98
CA VAL A 96 4.08 -6.84 -19.13
C VAL A 96 4.76 -6.38 -20.43
N ASP A 97 5.91 -6.95 -20.78
CA ASP A 97 6.58 -6.67 -22.05
C ASP A 97 5.71 -7.06 -23.25
N ASP A 98 5.08 -8.24 -23.20
CA ASP A 98 4.16 -8.74 -24.22
C ASP A 98 2.93 -7.83 -24.35
N PHE A 99 2.36 -7.35 -23.23
CA PHE A 99 1.24 -6.42 -23.22
C PHE A 99 1.58 -5.10 -23.94
N TYR A 100 2.76 -4.55 -23.72
CA TYR A 100 3.20 -3.29 -24.35
C TYR A 100 3.74 -3.46 -25.78
N ALA A 101 3.98 -4.69 -26.24
CA ALA A 101 4.33 -4.96 -27.64
C ALA A 101 3.17 -4.65 -28.60
N GLU A 102 1.93 -4.64 -28.10
CA GLU A 102 0.75 -4.21 -28.86
C GLU A 102 0.68 -2.66 -28.96
N PRO A 103 0.63 -2.07 -30.18
CA PRO A 103 0.64 -0.62 -30.35
C PRO A 103 -0.47 0.11 -29.59
N ASP A 104 -1.64 -0.52 -29.49
CA ASP A 104 -2.83 0.03 -28.82
C ASP A 104 -2.66 0.18 -27.30
N ASN A 105 -1.76 -0.60 -26.70
CA ASN A 105 -1.50 -0.61 -25.26
C ASN A 105 -0.37 0.34 -24.85
N SER A 106 0.33 0.97 -25.81
CA SER A 106 1.52 1.80 -25.56
C SER A 106 1.32 2.98 -24.59
N GLN A 107 0.07 3.42 -24.37
CA GLN A 107 -0.28 4.50 -23.44
C GLN A 107 -0.97 4.01 -22.16
N ALA A 108 -1.17 2.71 -21.99
CA ALA A 108 -1.81 2.14 -20.80
C ALA A 108 -0.89 2.24 -19.58
N SER A 109 -1.50 2.43 -18.40
CA SER A 109 -0.75 2.46 -17.14
C SER A 109 -0.23 1.07 -16.76
N LEU A 110 0.88 1.02 -16.00
CA LEU A 110 1.46 -0.23 -15.51
C LEU A 110 0.46 -1.10 -14.72
N SER A 111 -0.44 -0.47 -13.97
CA SER A 111 -1.51 -1.19 -13.24
C SER A 111 -2.42 -1.98 -14.18
N VAL A 112 -2.72 -1.45 -15.37
CA VAL A 112 -3.54 -2.12 -16.38
C VAL A 112 -2.77 -3.28 -17.01
N ALA A 113 -1.49 -3.07 -17.32
CA ALA A 113 -0.61 -4.12 -17.84
C ALA A 113 -0.51 -5.31 -16.86
N ILE A 114 -0.24 -5.03 -15.58
CA ILE A 114 -0.17 -6.06 -14.52
C ILE A 114 -1.53 -6.75 -14.38
N SER A 115 -2.65 -6.03 -14.36
CA SER A 115 -3.97 -6.67 -14.24
C SER A 115 -4.39 -7.54 -15.43
N SER A 116 -3.67 -7.45 -16.55
CA SER A 116 -3.91 -8.22 -17.78
C SER A 116 -3.01 -9.46 -17.91
N SER A 117 -2.03 -9.59 -17.02
CA SER A 117 -1.10 -10.73 -16.87
C SER A 117 -1.87 -12.00 -16.41
N ARG A 118 -1.42 -13.21 -16.76
CA ARG A 118 -2.14 -14.48 -16.55
C ARG A 118 -1.29 -15.61 -15.96
#